data_AF-A0A956IDH7-F1
#
_entry.id   AF-A0A956IDH7-F1
#
_cell.length_a   1.000
_cell.length_b   1.000
_cell.length_c   1.000
_cell.angle_alpha   90.00
_cell.angle_beta   90.00
_cell.angle_gamma   90.00
#
_symmetry.space_group_name_H-M   'P 1'
#
loop_
_entity.id
_entity.type
_entity.pdbx_description
1 polymer ?
#
loop_
_entity_poly.entity_id
_entity_poly.type
_entity_poly.pdbx_seq_one_letter_code
_entity_poly.pdbx_strand_id
1 'polypeptide(L)'
;MSTILEELVDLGHNPTPDNLTESELRRKPDIFNANRLHLYEIKPKGSEKLAASEATYYIGLFRRAGIRVARGPRGEPGTSGVLPAPAGYYYFNTPRTAVIVYEYRRAPPPPLQQKVEEKQPEKKELTFMERLMITTGITSTAGIIIYLVISEGSRVVFPPRNLLPVP
;
A
#
# COMPACT_ATOMS: atom_id res chain seq x y z
N MET A 1 -3.79 -20.49 -26.78
CA MET A 1 -5.05 -19.87 -27.24
C MET A 1 -5.13 -18.50 -26.54
N SER A 2 -6.13 -17.65 -26.77
CA SER A 2 -6.20 -16.38 -26.01
C SER A 2 -6.49 -16.70 -24.55
N THR A 3 -5.74 -16.13 -23.60
CA THR A 3 -5.94 -16.37 -22.15
C THR A 3 -7.39 -16.10 -21.72
N ILE A 4 -8.08 -15.17 -22.39
CA ILE A 4 -9.48 -14.85 -22.10
C ILE A 4 -10.42 -15.97 -22.56
N LEU A 5 -10.16 -16.60 -23.71
CA LEU A 5 -10.98 -17.70 -24.20
C LEU A 5 -10.75 -18.96 -23.35
N GLU A 6 -9.53 -19.17 -22.87
CA GLU A 6 -9.20 -20.22 -21.90
C GLU A 6 -9.97 -19.99 -20.58
N GLU A 7 -9.93 -18.78 -20.01
CA GLU A 7 -10.72 -18.43 -18.82
C GLU A 7 -12.24 -18.62 -19.03
N LEU A 8 -12.75 -18.31 -20.22
CA LEU A 8 -14.16 -18.53 -20.55
C LEU A 8 -14.52 -20.02 -20.60
N VAL A 9 -13.62 -20.88 -21.07
CA VAL A 9 -13.79 -22.35 -21.02
C VAL A 9 -13.85 -22.82 -19.57
N ASP A 10 -12.97 -22.31 -18.70
CA ASP A 10 -12.96 -22.65 -17.27
C ASP A 10 -14.25 -22.21 -16.56
N LEU A 11 -14.90 -21.15 -17.05
CA LEU A 11 -16.21 -20.68 -16.58
C LEU A 11 -17.41 -21.40 -17.24
N GLY A 12 -17.16 -22.42 -18.05
CA GLY A 12 -18.21 -23.26 -18.67
C GLY A 12 -18.79 -22.70 -19.97
N HIS A 13 -18.14 -21.72 -20.59
CA HIS A 13 -18.49 -21.27 -21.94
C HIS A 13 -17.80 -22.11 -23.01
N ASN A 14 -18.40 -22.17 -24.20
CA ASN A 14 -17.87 -22.93 -25.33
C ASN A 14 -17.49 -21.97 -26.49
N PRO A 15 -16.36 -21.24 -26.40
CA PRO A 15 -15.92 -20.37 -27.48
C PRO A 15 -15.50 -21.18 -28.72
N THR A 16 -15.70 -20.59 -29.90
CA THR A 16 -15.31 -21.14 -31.21
C THR A 16 -14.15 -20.33 -31.81
N PRO A 17 -12.90 -20.55 -31.37
CA PRO A 17 -11.75 -19.74 -31.77
C PRO A 17 -11.41 -19.82 -33.26
N ASP A 18 -11.78 -20.91 -33.94
CA ASP A 18 -11.51 -21.13 -35.37
C ASP A 18 -12.20 -20.10 -36.30
N ASN A 19 -13.19 -19.38 -35.77
CA ASN A 19 -13.85 -18.26 -36.48
C ASN A 19 -13.03 -16.96 -36.45
N LEU A 20 -11.89 -16.94 -35.77
CA LEU A 20 -10.98 -15.82 -35.63
C LEU A 20 -9.64 -16.12 -36.29
N THR A 21 -9.04 -15.08 -36.89
CA THR A 21 -7.66 -15.17 -37.36
C THR A 21 -6.69 -15.19 -36.17
N GLU A 22 -5.47 -15.68 -36.38
CA GLU A 22 -4.43 -15.64 -35.34
C GLU A 22 -4.16 -14.21 -34.83
N SER A 23 -4.24 -13.22 -35.71
CA SER A 23 -4.04 -11.82 -35.33
C SER A 23 -5.14 -11.29 -34.42
N GLU A 24 -6.39 -11.74 -34.63
CA GLU A 24 -7.54 -11.38 -33.81
C GLU A 24 -7.47 -12.08 -32.44
N LEU A 25 -7.04 -13.34 -32.39
CA LEU A 25 -6.85 -14.10 -31.14
C LEU A 25 -5.81 -13.46 -30.21
N ARG A 26 -4.84 -12.73 -30.75
CA ARG A 26 -3.83 -12.01 -29.96
C ARG A 26 -4.32 -10.68 -29.40
N ARG A 27 -5.44 -10.15 -29.88
CA ARG A 27 -5.98 -8.89 -29.36
C ARG A 27 -6.71 -9.12 -28.04
N LYS A 28 -6.65 -8.12 -27.16
CA LYS A 28 -7.32 -8.14 -25.86
C LYS A 28 -7.94 -6.77 -25.60
N PRO A 29 -9.19 -6.72 -25.11
CA PRO A 29 -9.75 -5.47 -24.61
C PRO A 29 -8.98 -4.99 -23.37
N ASP A 30 -9.14 -3.72 -23.02
CA ASP A 30 -8.48 -3.15 -21.83
C ASP A 30 -8.99 -3.81 -20.54
N ILE A 31 -10.30 -4.02 -20.43
CA ILE A 31 -10.93 -4.76 -19.32
C ILE A 31 -11.96 -5.74 -19.88
N PHE A 32 -11.90 -6.98 -19.41
CA PHE A 32 -12.93 -7.98 -19.59
C PHE A 32 -13.28 -8.62 -18.25
N ASN A 33 -14.55 -8.56 -17.86
CA ASN A 33 -15.08 -9.28 -16.71
C ASN A 33 -15.71 -10.58 -17.20
N ALA A 34 -14.98 -11.69 -17.10
CA ALA A 34 -15.41 -12.98 -17.63
C ALA A 34 -16.67 -13.53 -16.93
N ASN A 35 -16.83 -13.27 -15.63
CA ASN A 35 -18.02 -13.70 -14.87
C ASN A 35 -19.32 -12.99 -15.31
N ARG A 36 -19.22 -11.72 -15.71
CA ARG A 36 -20.38 -10.90 -16.13
C ARG A 36 -20.50 -10.80 -17.65
N LEU A 37 -19.50 -11.26 -18.40
CA LEU A 37 -19.37 -11.05 -19.84
C LEU A 37 -19.50 -9.56 -20.22
N HIS A 38 -18.90 -8.69 -19.41
CA HIS A 38 -18.85 -7.24 -19.65
C HIS A 38 -17.46 -6.85 -20.12
N LEU A 39 -17.37 -5.96 -21.11
CA LEU A 39 -16.10 -5.30 -21.44
C LEU A 39 -16.14 -3.79 -21.28
N TYR A 40 -14.96 -3.24 -21.06
CA TYR A 40 -14.68 -1.81 -21.10
C TYR A 40 -13.39 -1.52 -21.86
N GLU A 41 -13.38 -0.38 -22.55
CA GLU A 41 -12.17 0.26 -23.08
C GLU A 41 -11.85 1.50 -22.26
N ILE A 42 -10.56 1.71 -21.97
CA ILE A 42 -10.07 2.81 -21.15
C ILE A 42 -9.29 3.77 -22.04
N LYS A 43 -9.74 5.03 -22.13
CA LYS A 43 -9.01 6.06 -22.90
C LYS A 43 -8.93 7.39 -22.13
N PRO A 44 -8.03 8.31 -22.51
CA PRO A 44 -8.06 9.67 -21.99
C PRO A 44 -9.41 10.34 -22.26
N LYS A 45 -9.82 11.24 -21.35
CA LYS A 45 -10.99 12.10 -21.55
C LYS A 45 -10.92 12.84 -22.89
N GLY A 46 -12.04 12.92 -23.60
CA GLY A 46 -12.12 13.44 -24.97
C GLY A 46 -11.95 12.38 -26.06
N SER A 47 -11.57 11.14 -25.71
CA SER A 47 -11.43 10.00 -26.64
C SER A 47 -12.58 9.00 -26.53
N GLU A 48 -13.75 9.42 -26.03
CA GLU A 48 -14.89 8.54 -25.74
C GLU A 48 -15.41 7.82 -26.99
N LYS A 49 -15.37 8.50 -28.15
CA LYS A 49 -15.80 7.91 -29.43
C LYS A 49 -14.86 6.80 -29.87
N LEU A 50 -13.55 7.00 -29.73
CA LEU A 50 -12.55 6.00 -30.08
C LEU A 50 -12.70 4.76 -29.19
N ALA A 51 -12.81 4.96 -27.87
CA ALA A 51 -13.07 3.89 -26.91
C ALA A 51 -14.34 3.10 -27.26
N ALA A 52 -15.44 3.80 -27.59
CA ALA A 52 -16.69 3.16 -27.95
C ALA A 52 -16.59 2.32 -29.24
N SER A 53 -15.82 2.79 -30.22
CA SER A 53 -15.55 2.06 -31.47
C SER A 53 -14.70 0.81 -31.21
N GLU A 54 -13.64 0.92 -30.41
CA GLU A 54 -12.81 -0.23 -30.01
C GLU A 54 -13.62 -1.27 -29.22
N ALA A 55 -14.45 -0.84 -28.28
CA ALA A 55 -15.34 -1.74 -27.54
C ALA A 55 -16.31 -2.47 -28.49
N THR A 56 -16.83 -1.78 -29.50
CA THR A 56 -17.71 -2.37 -30.51
C THR A 56 -16.97 -3.41 -31.35
N TYR A 57 -15.72 -3.13 -31.71
CA TYR A 57 -14.85 -4.06 -32.43
C TYR A 57 -14.65 -5.34 -31.63
N TYR A 58 -14.28 -5.25 -30.34
CA TYR A 58 -14.08 -6.43 -29.50
C TYR A 58 -15.35 -7.23 -29.27
N ILE A 59 -16.50 -6.59 -29.06
CA ILE A 59 -17.80 -7.30 -29.00
C ILE A 59 -18.04 -8.09 -30.29
N GLY A 60 -17.68 -7.52 -31.44
CA GLY A 60 -17.75 -8.20 -32.73
C GLY A 60 -16.87 -9.45 -32.79
N LEU A 61 -15.64 -9.38 -32.26
CA LEU A 61 -14.74 -10.54 -32.17
C LEU A 61 -15.29 -11.63 -31.25
N PHE A 62 -15.73 -11.28 -30.05
CA PHE A 62 -16.33 -12.26 -29.13
C PHE A 62 -17.56 -12.92 -29.72
N ARG A 63 -18.43 -12.15 -30.39
CA ARG A 63 -19.61 -12.69 -31.07
C ARG A 63 -19.23 -13.69 -32.17
N ARG A 64 -18.17 -13.44 -32.94
CA ARG A 64 -17.64 -14.39 -33.93
C ARG A 64 -17.05 -15.64 -33.29
N ALA A 65 -16.43 -15.48 -32.12
CA ALA A 65 -15.99 -16.59 -31.28
C ALA A 65 -17.13 -17.29 -30.51
N GLY A 66 -18.40 -17.02 -30.84
CA GLY A 66 -19.54 -17.69 -30.20
C GLY A 66 -19.91 -17.17 -28.81
N ILE A 67 -19.24 -16.13 -28.31
CA ILE A 67 -19.46 -15.57 -26.98
C ILE A 67 -20.27 -14.28 -27.08
N ARG A 68 -21.40 -14.23 -26.36
CA ARG A 68 -22.22 -13.01 -26.27
C ARG A 68 -21.73 -12.13 -25.12
N VAL A 69 -20.90 -11.15 -25.47
CA VAL A 69 -20.41 -10.12 -24.53
C VAL A 69 -21.31 -8.90 -24.60
N ALA A 70 -21.65 -8.35 -23.43
CA ALA A 70 -22.37 -7.09 -23.30
C ALA A 70 -21.40 -5.91 -23.14
N ARG A 71 -21.88 -4.73 -23.52
CA ARG A 71 -21.21 -3.48 -23.16
C ARG A 71 -21.28 -3.32 -21.64
N GLY A 72 -20.14 -3.11 -20.99
CA GLY A 72 -20.14 -2.88 -19.56
C GLY A 72 -21.04 -1.68 -19.16
N PRO A 73 -21.93 -1.83 -18.17
CA PRO A 73 -22.86 -0.78 -17.78
C PRO A 73 -22.14 0.41 -17.13
N ARG A 74 -22.84 1.55 -17.07
CA ARG A 74 -22.42 2.69 -16.28
C ARG A 74 -22.63 2.37 -14.80
N GLY A 75 -21.65 2.73 -13.96
CA GLY A 75 -21.77 2.59 -12.51
C GLY A 75 -21.49 1.19 -11.97
N GLU A 76 -20.91 0.30 -12.77
CA GLU A 76 -20.41 -0.96 -12.23
C GLU A 76 -19.28 -0.70 -11.21
N PRO A 77 -19.19 -1.43 -10.09
CA PRO A 77 -18.10 -1.25 -9.12
C PRO A 77 -16.73 -1.31 -9.80
N GLY A 78 -15.84 -0.37 -9.45
CA GLY A 78 -14.50 -0.26 -10.05
C GLY A 78 -14.43 0.51 -11.37
N THR A 79 -15.55 1.04 -11.88
CA THR A 79 -15.58 1.78 -13.16
C THR A 79 -15.59 3.30 -13.02
N SER A 80 -15.50 3.79 -11.77
CA SER A 80 -15.32 5.20 -11.46
C SER A 80 -14.56 5.33 -10.14
N GLY A 81 -13.74 6.37 -10.02
CA GLY A 81 -12.95 6.60 -8.81
C GLY A 81 -11.78 7.54 -9.03
N VAL A 82 -10.86 7.48 -8.08
CA VAL A 82 -9.63 8.26 -8.07
C VAL A 82 -8.45 7.33 -7.77
N LEU A 83 -7.37 7.44 -8.56
CA LEU A 83 -6.11 6.76 -8.31
C LEU A 83 -5.03 7.80 -7.96
N PRO A 84 -4.33 7.67 -6.82
CA PRO A 84 -3.24 8.57 -6.49
C PRO A 84 -2.11 8.47 -7.52
N ALA A 85 -1.49 9.60 -7.85
CA ALA A 85 -0.38 9.69 -8.78
C ALA A 85 0.64 10.73 -8.30
N PRO A 86 1.90 10.71 -8.76
CA PRO A 86 2.89 11.72 -8.38
C PRO A 86 2.36 13.14 -8.67
N ALA A 87 2.36 14.01 -7.66
CA ALA A 87 1.89 15.41 -7.73
C ALA A 87 0.39 15.59 -8.09
N GLY A 88 -0.44 14.55 -7.97
CA GLY A 88 -1.85 14.64 -8.34
C GLY A 88 -2.60 13.33 -8.21
N TYR A 89 -3.59 13.16 -9.06
CA TYR A 89 -4.39 11.95 -9.12
C TYR A 89 -4.99 11.77 -10.52
N TYR A 90 -5.26 10.53 -10.89
CA TYR A 90 -6.14 10.23 -12.01
C TYR A 90 -7.57 10.15 -11.51
N TYR A 91 -8.45 10.99 -12.05
CA TYR A 91 -9.88 10.81 -11.94
C TYR A 91 -10.35 9.97 -13.11
N PHE A 92 -11.13 8.93 -12.86
CA PHE A 92 -11.73 8.13 -13.91
C PHE A 92 -13.21 7.89 -13.67
N ASN A 93 -13.98 7.79 -14.75
CA ASN A 93 -15.40 7.48 -14.69
C ASN A 93 -15.90 6.82 -15.98
N THR A 94 -17.16 6.37 -15.96
CA THR A 94 -17.83 5.74 -17.10
C THR A 94 -18.91 6.65 -17.70
N PRO A 95 -18.56 7.56 -18.63
CA PRO A 95 -19.52 8.51 -19.22
C PRO A 95 -20.58 7.81 -20.07
N ARG A 96 -20.25 6.65 -20.66
CA ARG A 96 -21.15 5.82 -21.46
C ARG A 96 -20.79 4.34 -21.32
N THR A 97 -21.70 3.45 -21.74
CA THR A 97 -21.48 2.00 -21.64
C THR A 97 -20.22 1.56 -22.41
N ALA A 98 -19.50 0.60 -21.84
CA ALA A 98 -18.22 0.06 -22.29
C ALA A 98 -17.05 1.07 -22.40
N VAL A 99 -17.18 2.29 -21.86
CA VAL A 99 -16.14 3.31 -21.96
C VAL A 99 -15.82 3.86 -20.58
N ILE A 100 -14.59 3.64 -20.14
CA ILE A 100 -14.01 4.32 -18.99
C ILE A 100 -13.09 5.41 -19.54
N VAL A 101 -13.25 6.63 -19.05
CA VAL A 101 -12.28 7.70 -19.33
C VAL A 101 -11.51 8.09 -18.09
N TYR A 102 -10.26 8.50 -18.30
CA TYR A 102 -9.43 9.06 -17.23
C TYR A 102 -8.89 10.44 -17.60
N GLU A 103 -8.65 11.26 -16.58
CA GLU A 103 -7.93 12.51 -16.69
C GLU A 103 -7.01 12.68 -15.48
N TYR A 104 -5.77 13.14 -15.73
CA TYR A 104 -4.86 13.52 -14.66
C TYR A 104 -5.24 14.91 -14.14
N ARG A 105 -5.29 15.06 -12.82
CA ARG A 105 -5.52 16.33 -12.13
C ARG A 105 -4.39 16.56 -11.14
N ARG A 106 -3.77 17.73 -11.22
CA ARG A 106 -2.71 18.13 -10.30
C ARG A 106 -3.31 18.43 -8.93
N ALA A 107 -2.71 17.88 -7.88
CA ALA A 107 -3.06 18.26 -6.52
C ALA A 107 -2.40 19.60 -6.20
N PRO A 108 -3.04 20.48 -5.42
CA PRO A 108 -2.35 21.64 -4.87
C PRO A 108 -1.12 21.16 -4.08
N PRO A 109 0.00 21.90 -4.10
CA PRO A 109 1.12 21.58 -3.24
C PRO A 109 0.62 21.52 -1.78
N PRO A 110 1.17 20.63 -0.94
CA PRO A 110 0.85 20.66 0.47
C PRO A 110 1.13 22.08 0.99
N PRO A 111 0.31 22.60 1.93
CA PRO A 111 0.60 23.88 2.55
C PRO A 111 2.03 23.82 3.09
N LEU A 112 2.83 24.84 2.78
CA LEU A 112 4.15 24.98 3.38
C LEU A 112 3.94 24.87 4.89
N GLN A 113 4.57 23.87 5.51
CA GLN A 113 4.59 23.79 6.97
C GLN A 113 5.14 25.13 7.45
N GLN A 114 4.28 25.96 8.06
CA GLN A 114 4.77 27.10 8.79
C GLN A 114 5.73 26.53 9.81
N LYS A 115 6.98 26.95 9.73
CA LYS A 115 8.02 26.57 10.69
C LYS A 115 7.46 26.96 12.05
N VAL A 116 6.93 25.99 12.80
CA VAL A 116 6.53 26.22 14.17
C VAL A 116 7.80 26.66 14.84
N GLU A 117 7.82 27.90 15.34
CA GLU A 117 8.92 28.41 16.12
C GLU A 117 9.01 27.50 17.35
N GLU A 118 9.87 26.49 17.29
CA GLU A 118 10.15 25.62 18.42
C GLU A 118 10.67 26.55 19.53
N LYS A 119 9.84 26.77 20.56
CA LYS A 119 10.33 27.25 21.85
C LYS A 119 11.46 26.31 22.23
N GLN A 120 12.70 26.80 22.14
CA GLN A 120 13.87 26.06 22.58
C GLN A 120 13.58 25.55 23.99
N PRO A 121 13.70 24.24 24.26
CA PRO A 121 13.56 23.75 25.60
C PRO A 121 14.65 24.40 26.45
N GLU A 122 14.23 25.10 27.50
CA GLU A 122 15.08 25.66 28.53
C GLU A 122 16.01 24.53 29.02
N LYS A 123 17.31 24.65 28.75
CA LYS A 123 18.31 23.67 29.18
C LYS A 123 18.33 23.67 30.71
N LYS A 124 17.62 22.72 31.33
CA LYS A 124 17.80 22.40 32.74
C LYS A 124 19.23 21.91 32.92
N GLU A 125 20.06 22.70 33.61
CA GLU A 125 21.39 22.25 34.00
C GLU A 125 21.25 21.07 34.95
N LEU A 126 21.63 19.89 34.48
CA LEU A 126 21.64 18.68 35.29
C LEU A 126 22.66 18.83 36.43
N THR A 127 22.20 18.57 37.65
CA THR A 127 23.02 18.54 38.86
C THR A 127 24.08 17.46 38.76
N PHE A 128 25.18 17.61 39.52
CA PHE A 128 26.30 16.67 39.51
C PHE A 128 25.87 15.21 39.71
N MET A 129 24.89 14.96 40.58
CA MET A 129 24.35 13.62 40.86
C MET A 129 23.58 13.03 39.67
N GLU A 130 22.84 13.83 38.91
CA GLU A 130 22.13 13.37 37.71
C GLU A 130 23.10 12.99 36.59
N ARG A 131 24.19 13.75 36.44
CA ARG A 131 25.27 13.40 35.50
C ARG A 131 25.93 12.09 35.88
N LEU A 132 26.21 11.88 37.16
CA LEU A 132 26.84 10.65 37.64
C LEU A 132 25.93 9.42 37.43
N MET A 133 24.61 9.55 37.66
CA MET A 133 23.64 8.48 37.37
C MET A 133 23.58 8.12 35.89
N ILE A 134 23.57 9.11 34.99
CA ILE A 134 23.52 8.87 33.55
C ILE A 134 24.81 8.23 33.06
N THR A 135 25.97 8.69 33.52
CA THR A 135 27.27 8.18 33.06
C THR A 135 27.57 6.77 33.59
N THR A 136 27.13 6.44 34.81
CA THR A 136 27.40 5.13 35.41
C THR A 136 26.32 4.09 35.13
N GLY A 137 25.14 4.49 34.63
CA GLY A 137 24.00 3.61 34.38
C GLY A 137 23.40 3.01 35.66
N ILE A 138 23.84 3.49 36.84
CA ILE A 138 23.38 3.02 38.14
C ILE A 138 22.10 3.79 38.45
N THR A 139 20.94 3.17 38.17
CA THR A 139 19.69 3.60 38.77
C THR A 139 19.82 3.48 40.29
N SER A 140 19.24 4.42 41.04
CA SER A 140 19.39 4.54 42.49
C SER A 140 19.19 3.22 43.27
N THR A 141 18.38 2.31 42.75
CA THR A 141 18.17 0.95 43.29
C THR A 141 19.37 0.01 43.07
N ALA A 142 20.01 0.05 41.89
CA ALA A 142 21.18 -0.78 41.58
C ALA A 142 22.39 -0.41 42.45
N GLY A 143 22.55 0.88 42.77
CA GLY A 143 23.61 1.36 43.66
C GLY A 143 23.45 0.85 45.09
N ILE A 144 22.23 0.84 45.61
CA ILE A 144 21.92 0.30 46.95
C ILE A 144 22.18 -1.22 46.98
N ILE A 145 21.80 -1.95 45.92
CA ILE A 145 22.03 -3.40 45.84
C ILE A 145 23.53 -3.71 45.79
N ILE A 146 24.31 -3.01 44.96
CA ILE A 146 25.78 -3.19 44.89
C ILE A 146 26.43 -2.87 46.24
N TYR A 147 26.01 -1.77 46.89
CA TYR A 147 26.49 -1.41 48.23
C TYR A 147 26.16 -2.49 49.28
N LEU A 148 24.94 -3.06 49.26
CA LEU A 148 24.55 -4.15 50.15
C LEU A 148 25.36 -5.42 49.89
N VAL A 149 25.58 -5.79 48.63
CA VAL A 149 26.37 -6.98 48.26
C VAL A 149 27.83 -6.83 48.71
N ILE A 150 28.44 -5.66 48.52
CA ILE A 150 29.82 -5.40 48.96
C ILE A 150 29.90 -5.37 50.49
N SER A 151 28.95 -4.72 51.17
CA SER A 151 28.97 -4.59 52.64
C SER A 151 28.70 -5.92 53.36
N GLU A 152 27.77 -6.75 52.88
CA GLU A 152 27.52 -8.08 53.45
C GLU A 152 28.56 -9.12 53.00
N GLY A 153 29.04 -9.06 51.76
CA GLY A 153 30.12 -9.94 51.27
C GLY A 153 31.45 -9.69 51.98
N SER A 154 31.73 -8.45 52.40
CA SER A 154 32.90 -8.09 53.20
C SER A 154 32.94 -8.81 54.55
N ARG A 155 31.79 -9.07 55.19
CA ARG A 155 31.72 -9.81 56.46
C ARG A 155 32.13 -11.28 56.33
N VAL A 156 31.99 -11.86 55.14
CA VAL A 156 32.37 -13.26 54.86
C VAL A 156 33.88 -13.35 54.55
N VAL A 157 34.46 -12.34 53.91
CA VAL A 157 35.87 -12.35 53.47
C VAL A 157 36.83 -11.73 54.51
N PHE A 158 36.34 -10.80 55.34
CA PHE A 158 37.11 -10.16 56.40
C PHE A 158 36.39 -10.31 57.76
N PRO A 159 36.65 -11.37 58.53
CA PRO A 159 36.15 -11.43 59.89
C PRO A 159 36.71 -10.24 60.71
N PRO A 160 35.91 -9.63 61.61
CA PRO A 160 36.37 -8.52 62.43
C PRO A 160 37.60 -8.95 63.26
N ARG A 161 38.72 -8.26 63.06
CA ARG A 161 40.02 -8.48 63.73
C ARG A 161 40.02 -8.04 65.22
N ASN A 162 38.96 -8.35 65.96
CA ASN A 162 38.81 -8.03 67.39
C ASN A 162 38.52 -9.27 68.26
N LEU A 163 38.97 -10.46 67.82
CA LEU A 163 38.96 -11.72 68.57
C LEU A 163 40.38 -12.27 68.78
N LEU A 164 41.32 -11.40 69.19
CA LEU A 164 42.59 -11.85 69.76
C LEU A 164 42.60 -11.51 71.25
N PRO A 165 42.63 -12.52 72.15
CA PRO A 165 42.73 -12.28 73.59
C PRO A 165 44.10 -11.70 73.92
N VAL A 166 44.07 -10.66 74.75
CA VAL A 166 45.22 -10.00 75.36
C VAL A 166 45.77 -10.92 76.46
N PRO A 167 47.06 -11.27 76.47
CA PRO A 167 47.75 -11.67 77.70
C PRO A 167 48.10 -10.45 78.56
#